data_AF-A0A1F5Q2E6-F1
#
_entry.id   AF-A0A1F5Q2E6-F1
#
_cell.length_a   1.000
_cell.length_b   1.000
_cell.length_c   1.000
_cell.angle_alpha   90.00
_cell.angle_beta   90.00
_cell.angle_gamma   90.00
#
_symmetry.space_group_name_H-M   'P 1'
#
loop_
_entity.id
_entity.type
_entity.pdbx_description
1 polymer ?
#
loop_
_entity_poly.entity_id
_entity_poly.type
_entity_poly.pdbx_seq_one_letter_code
_entity_poly.pdbx_strand_id
1 'polypeptide(L)'
;MEIESKQKKWLWISLAMFIVPEILWNPVVNILYSFFQSGKINPNTFRNNFLLEYRYEPLLKFFITVQLIGIMLTMFYIIKYRKNVKNLIFWPLVLICSVLVIITAFAFYLMILFNPSFP
;
A
#
# COMPACT_ATOMS: atom_id res chain seq x y z
N MET A 1 28.63 1.67 -6.66
CA MET A 1 27.36 2.35 -6.34
C MET A 1 27.15 2.21 -4.84
N GLU A 2 27.82 3.04 -4.05
CA GLU A 2 27.68 3.00 -2.59
C GLU A 2 26.60 3.98 -2.16
N ILE A 3 25.39 3.45 -2.00
CA ILE A 3 24.43 4.08 -1.10
C ILE A 3 24.96 3.79 0.30
N GLU A 4 25.18 4.82 1.13
CA GLU A 4 25.60 4.61 2.52
C GLU A 4 24.70 3.56 3.19
N SER A 5 25.30 2.67 3.97
CA SER A 5 24.61 1.51 4.57
C SER A 5 23.34 1.91 5.33
N LYS A 6 23.31 3.10 5.95
CA LYS A 6 22.15 3.66 6.64
C LYS A 6 21.02 4.06 5.69
N GLN A 7 21.33 4.74 4.58
CA GLN A 7 20.34 5.23 3.61
C GLN A 7 19.64 4.06 2.91
N LYS A 8 20.42 3.02 2.56
CA LYS A 8 19.89 1.79 1.97
C LYS A 8 18.91 1.09 2.92
N LYS A 9 19.24 1.01 4.22
CA LYS A 9 18.36 0.41 5.24
C LYS A 9 17.01 1.12 5.32
N TRP A 10 16.99 2.46 5.36
CA TRP A 10 15.74 3.22 5.44
C TRP A 10 14.83 3.03 4.24
N LEU A 11 15.38 2.95 3.03
CA LEU A 11 14.62 2.66 1.82
C LEU A 11 14.02 1.25 1.83
N TRP A 12 14.77 0.24 2.31
CA TRP A 12 14.24 -1.11 2.45
C TRP A 12 13.15 -1.20 3.52
N ILE A 13 13.31 -0.50 4.65
CA ILE A 13 12.31 -0.45 5.71
C ILE A 13 11.03 0.21 5.19
N SER A 14 11.12 1.36 4.51
CA SER A 14 9.93 2.04 3.98
C SER A 14 9.23 1.20 2.92
N LEU A 15 9.99 0.48 2.08
CA LEU A 15 9.43 -0.43 1.10
C LEU A 15 8.75 -1.63 1.77
N ALA A 16 9.37 -2.19 2.81
CA ALA A 16 8.80 -3.31 3.57
C ALA A 16 7.49 -2.91 4.28
N MET A 17 7.37 -1.67 4.77
CA MET A 17 6.13 -1.16 5.35
C MET A 17 4.95 -1.19 4.38
N PHE A 18 5.21 -1.07 3.07
CA PHE A 18 4.18 -1.22 2.04
C PHE A 18 3.98 -2.69 1.63
N ILE A 19 5.07 -3.38 1.31
CA ILE A 19 5.03 -4.72 0.71
C ILE A 19 4.55 -5.80 1.70
N VAL A 20 5.02 -5.77 2.95
CA VAL A 20 4.74 -6.85 3.91
C VAL A 20 3.25 -6.97 4.21
N PRO A 21 2.53 -5.87 4.54
CA PRO A 21 1.09 -5.97 4.76
C PRO A 21 0.33 -6.38 3.49
N GLU A 22 0.81 -5.95 2.31
CA GLU A 22 0.16 -6.29 1.04
C GLU A 22 0.26 -7.78 0.76
N ILE A 23 1.45 -8.37 0.81
CA ILE A 23 1.64 -9.80 0.53
C ILE A 23 0.92 -10.70 1.54
N LEU A 24 0.96 -10.33 2.82
CA LEU A 24 0.39 -11.17 3.88
C LEU A 24 -1.14 -11.15 3.85
N TRP A 25 -1.74 -9.98 3.67
CA TRP A 25 -3.17 -9.79 3.92
C TRP A 25 -3.94 -9.05 2.82
N ASN A 26 -3.28 -8.65 1.74
CA ASN A 26 -3.87 -8.00 0.55
C ASN A 26 -4.93 -6.92 0.91
N PRO A 27 -4.71 -6.02 1.89
CA PRO A 27 -5.76 -5.12 2.35
C PRO A 27 -6.22 -4.16 1.25
N VAL A 28 -5.31 -3.65 0.42
CA VAL A 28 -5.62 -2.73 -0.68
C VAL A 28 -6.42 -3.45 -1.76
N VAL A 29 -5.93 -4.61 -2.22
CA VAL A 29 -6.64 -5.42 -3.22
C VAL A 29 -8.01 -5.86 -2.72
N ASN A 30 -8.15 -6.27 -1.46
CA ASN A 30 -9.42 -6.70 -0.89
C ASN A 30 -10.45 -5.56 -0.86
N ILE A 31 -10.06 -4.34 -0.49
CA ILE A 31 -10.96 -3.18 -0.50
C ILE A 31 -11.42 -2.86 -1.92
N LEU A 32 -10.48 -2.80 -2.87
CA LEU A 32 -10.80 -2.52 -4.26
C LEU A 32 -11.71 -3.59 -4.85
N TYR A 33 -11.41 -4.86 -4.58
CA TYR A 33 -12.20 -5.99 -5.04
C TYR A 33 -13.62 -5.99 -4.47
N SER A 34 -13.77 -5.63 -3.19
CA SER A 34 -15.09 -5.45 -2.56
C SER A 34 -15.85 -4.26 -3.17
N PHE A 35 -15.17 -3.16 -3.46
CA PHE A 35 -15.77 -1.99 -4.10
C PHE A 35 -16.29 -2.29 -5.51
N PHE A 36 -15.50 -2.99 -6.34
CA PHE A 36 -15.96 -3.41 -7.68
C PHE A 36 -17.12 -4.43 -7.64
N GLN A 37 -17.38 -5.04 -6.48
CA GLN A 37 -18.49 -5.96 -6.26
C GLN A 37 -19.67 -5.37 -5.49
N SER A 38 -19.69 -4.06 -5.23
CA SER A 38 -20.69 -3.38 -4.39
C SER A 38 -22.15 -3.49 -4.88
N GLY A 39 -22.42 -4.19 -5.99
CA GLY A 39 -23.75 -4.55 -6.48
C GLY A 39 -24.18 -5.99 -6.19
N LYS A 40 -23.36 -6.80 -5.50
CA LYS A 40 -23.68 -8.19 -5.14
C LYS A 40 -24.20 -8.28 -3.70
N ILE A 41 -25.19 -9.15 -3.48
CA ILE A 41 -25.82 -9.39 -2.17
C ILE A 41 -24.80 -9.90 -1.13
N ASN A 42 -23.76 -10.62 -1.57
CA ASN A 42 -22.60 -11.01 -0.75
C ASN A 42 -21.31 -10.68 -1.52
N PRO A 43 -20.59 -9.60 -1.20
CA PRO A 43 -19.31 -9.31 -1.82
C PRO A 43 -18.29 -10.35 -1.35
N ASN A 44 -17.72 -11.10 -2.29
CA ASN A 44 -16.63 -12.02 -1.98
C ASN A 44 -15.34 -11.24 -1.79
N THR A 45 -14.54 -11.62 -0.82
CA THR A 45 -13.18 -11.08 -0.67
C THR A 45 -12.25 -11.76 -1.68
N PHE A 46 -11.16 -11.10 -2.08
CA PHE A 46 -10.19 -11.72 -2.99
C PHE A 46 -9.41 -12.81 -2.26
N ARG A 47 -9.07 -12.54 -0.99
CA ARG A 47 -8.48 -13.51 -0.07
C ARG A 47 -9.06 -13.29 1.33
N ASN A 48 -9.70 -14.32 1.86
CA ASN A 48 -10.23 -14.31 3.22
C ASN A 48 -9.10 -14.21 4.24
N ASN A 49 -9.14 -13.15 5.06
CA ASN A 49 -8.19 -12.88 6.11
C ASN A 49 -8.94 -12.35 7.33
N PHE A 50 -8.43 -12.60 8.54
CA PHE A 50 -9.03 -12.11 9.79
C PHE A 50 -9.19 -10.58 9.81
N LEU A 51 -8.31 -9.84 9.11
CA LEU A 51 -8.36 -8.38 9.04
C LEU A 51 -9.64 -7.83 8.41
N LEU A 52 -10.41 -8.67 7.71
CA LEU A 52 -11.67 -8.27 7.11
C LEU A 52 -12.83 -8.44 8.08
N GLU A 53 -12.70 -9.10 9.23
CA GLU A 53 -13.81 -9.16 10.18
C GLU A 53 -14.06 -7.77 10.79
N TYR A 54 -15.34 -7.43 11.01
CA TYR A 54 -15.76 -6.16 11.62
C TYR A 54 -14.99 -5.80 12.90
N ARG A 55 -14.67 -6.81 13.72
CA ARG A 55 -13.90 -6.65 14.96
C ARG A 55 -12.50 -6.04 14.75
N TYR A 56 -11.89 -6.29 13.60
CA TYR A 56 -10.53 -5.85 13.27
C TYR A 56 -10.51 -4.67 12.29
N GLU A 57 -11.65 -4.01 12.06
CA GLU A 57 -11.74 -2.82 11.19
C GLU A 57 -10.72 -1.71 11.57
N PRO A 58 -10.49 -1.36 12.86
CA PRO A 58 -9.45 -0.39 13.21
C PRO A 58 -8.03 -0.86 12.85
N LEU A 59 -7.78 -2.17 12.92
CA LEU A 59 -6.49 -2.76 12.58
C LEU A 59 -6.27 -2.74 11.06
N LEU A 60 -7.31 -3.00 10.26
CA LEU A 60 -7.28 -2.82 8.81
C LEU A 60 -6.97 -1.36 8.45
N LYS A 61 -7.59 -0.38 9.13
CA LYS A 61 -7.32 1.06 8.95
C LYS A 61 -5.84 1.36 9.20
N PHE A 62 -5.32 0.85 10.32
CA PHE A 62 -3.92 1.00 10.68
C PHE A 62 -2.98 0.44 9.60
N PHE A 63 -3.21 -0.79 9.12
CA PHE A 63 -2.35 -1.39 8.08
C PHE A 63 -2.33 -0.57 6.79
N ILE A 64 -3.47 -0.08 6.33
CA ILE A 64 -3.55 0.73 5.11
C ILE A 64 -2.89 2.10 5.30
N THR A 65 -3.05 2.72 6.48
CA THR A 65 -2.33 3.96 6.81
C THR A 65 -0.81 3.74 6.81
N VAL A 66 -0.32 2.65 7.42
CA VAL A 66 1.10 2.31 7.43
C VAL A 66 1.61 2.06 6.01
N GLN A 67 0.84 1.39 5.15
CA GLN A 67 1.18 1.18 3.75
C GLN A 67 1.28 2.50 2.98
N LEU A 68 0.31 3.40 3.16
CA LEU A 68 0.31 4.72 2.53
C LEU A 68 1.55 5.53 2.96
N ILE A 69 1.86 5.55 4.25
CA ILE A 69 3.06 6.21 4.78
C ILE A 69 4.33 5.56 4.21
N GLY A 70 4.40 4.22 4.21
CA GLY A 70 5.54 3.46 3.72
C GLY A 70 5.85 3.77 2.26
N ILE A 71 4.83 3.85 1.41
CA ILE A 71 5.04 4.15 0.01
C ILE A 71 5.36 5.62 -0.26
N MET A 72 4.77 6.55 0.50
CA MET A 72 5.14 7.97 0.44
C MET A 72 6.60 8.20 0.86
N LEU A 73 7.05 7.54 1.93
CA LEU A 73 8.45 7.58 2.38
C LEU A 73 9.38 6.96 1.35
N THR A 74 8.98 5.84 0.74
CA THR A 74 9.75 5.19 -0.32
C THR A 74 9.93 6.13 -1.52
N MET A 75 8.84 6.77 -1.98
CA MET A 75 8.88 7.75 -3.05
C MET A 75 9.77 8.95 -2.71
N PHE A 76 9.65 9.49 -1.49
CA PHE A 76 10.51 10.57 -1.00
C PHE A 76 12.00 10.19 -1.04
N TYR A 77 12.37 9.01 -0.56
CA TYR A 77 13.76 8.55 -0.56
C TYR A 77 14.29 8.31 -1.98
N ILE A 78 13.48 7.77 -2.88
CA ILE A 78 13.84 7.60 -4.30
C ILE A 78 14.19 8.97 -4.92
N ILE A 79 13.34 9.98 -4.72
CA ILE A 79 13.55 11.33 -5.26
C ILE A 79 14.77 11.99 -4.62
N LYS A 80 14.89 11.92 -3.27
CA LYS A 80 16.01 12.50 -2.52
C LYS A 80 17.36 11.93 -2.96
N TYR A 81 17.41 10.62 -3.23
CA TYR A 81 18.63 9.93 -3.64
C TYR A 81 18.74 9.70 -5.14
N ARG A 82 18.02 10.48 -5.96
CA ARG A 82 18.02 10.41 -7.43
C ARG A 82 19.42 10.30 -8.04
N LYS A 83 20.39 11.07 -7.52
CA LYS A 83 21.78 11.10 -8.03
C LYS A 83 22.49 9.74 -8.00
N ASN A 84 22.02 8.83 -7.14
CA ASN A 84 22.60 7.49 -6.98
C ASN A 84 21.97 6.44 -7.89
N VAL A 85 20.92 6.79 -8.66
CA VAL A 85 20.17 5.86 -9.50
C VAL A 85 20.34 6.23 -10.98
N LYS A 86 20.57 5.24 -11.85
CA LYS A 86 20.63 5.46 -13.29
C LYS A 86 19.27 5.96 -13.80
N ASN A 87 19.27 7.00 -14.63
CA ASN A 87 18.03 7.60 -15.17
C ASN A 87 17.08 6.58 -15.82
N LEU A 88 17.63 5.53 -16.46
CA LEU A 88 16.86 4.45 -17.09
C LEU A 88 15.98 3.66 -16.11
N ILE A 89 16.43 3.48 -14.87
CA ILE A 89 15.73 2.74 -13.81
C ILE A 89 14.88 3.67 -12.96
N PHE A 90 15.34 4.92 -12.79
CA PHE A 90 14.69 5.92 -11.95
C PHE A 90 13.25 6.23 -12.41
N TRP A 91 13.05 6.53 -13.70
CA TRP A 91 11.73 6.91 -14.21
C TRP A 91 10.67 5.81 -14.10
N PRO A 92 10.94 4.56 -14.53
CA PRO A 92 10.00 3.46 -14.32
C PRO A 92 9.66 3.24 -12.84
N LEU A 93 10.66 3.31 -11.97
CA LEU A 93 10.48 3.07 -10.53
C LEU A 93 9.63 4.15 -9.87
N VAL A 94 9.85 5.43 -10.22
CA VAL A 94 8.99 6.54 -9.77
C VAL A 94 7.57 6.39 -10.30
N LEU A 95 7.39 6.00 -11.57
CA LEU A 95 6.07 5.78 -12.16
C LEU A 95 5.30 4.68 -11.42
N ILE A 96 5.95 3.54 -11.15
CA ILE A 96 5.35 2.43 -10.39
C ILE A 96 4.96 2.90 -8.98
N CYS A 97 5.86 3.58 -8.26
CA CYS A 97 5.54 4.11 -6.93
C CYS A 97 4.37 5.09 -6.96
N SER A 98 4.31 5.99 -7.95
CA SER A 98 3.20 6.93 -8.11
C SER A 98 1.87 6.22 -8.33
N VAL A 99 1.84 5.20 -9.19
CA VAL A 99 0.64 4.39 -9.43
C VAL A 99 0.19 3.70 -8.14
N LEU A 100 1.12 3.09 -7.41
CA LEU A 100 0.81 2.43 -6.15
C LEU A 100 0.34 3.42 -5.07
N VAL A 101 0.88 4.64 -4.99
CA VAL A 101 0.38 5.71 -4.12
C VAL A 101 -1.06 6.07 -4.47
N ILE A 102 -1.38 6.22 -5.75
CA ILE A 102 -2.76 6.54 -6.19
C ILE A 102 -3.73 5.41 -5.79
N ILE A 103 -3.35 4.15 -6.06
CA ILE A 103 -4.17 2.98 -5.74
C ILE A 103 -4.39 2.85 -4.22
N THR A 104 -3.32 3.00 -3.42
CA THR A 104 -3.42 2.93 -1.95
C THR A 104 -4.20 4.09 -1.36
N ALA A 105 -3.98 5.32 -1.84
CA ALA A 105 -4.72 6.49 -1.41
C ALA A 105 -6.21 6.36 -1.74
N PHE A 106 -6.54 5.80 -2.91
CA PHE A 106 -7.92 5.52 -3.30
C PHE A 106 -8.55 4.45 -2.41
N ALA A 107 -7.85 3.35 -2.10
CA ALA A 107 -8.33 2.35 -1.16
C ALA A 107 -8.54 2.93 0.26
N PHE A 108 -7.63 3.78 0.72
CA PHE A 108 -7.76 4.49 2.00
C PHE A 108 -8.97 5.44 2.01
N TYR A 109 -9.19 6.18 0.91
CA TYR A 109 -10.36 7.04 0.74
C TYR A 109 -11.67 6.24 0.81
N LEU A 110 -11.75 5.12 0.09
CA LEU A 110 -12.91 4.22 0.14
C LEU A 110 -13.15 3.70 1.56
N MET A 111 -12.09 3.38 2.29
CA MET A 111 -12.19 2.90 3.66
C MET A 111 -12.80 3.93 4.62
N ILE A 112 -12.42 5.21 4.48
CA ILE A 112 -12.95 6.29 5.33
C ILE A 112 -14.44 6.54 5.04
N LEU A 113 -14.84 6.51 3.77
CA LEU A 113 -16.19 6.87 3.36
C LEU A 113 -17.20 5.75 3.45
N PHE A 114 -16.83 4.55 3.01
CA PHE A 114 -17.78 3.45 2.84
C PHE A 114 -17.80 2.49 4.02
N ASN A 115 -16.95 2.70 5.03
CA ASN A 115 -16.71 1.82 6.18
C ASN A 115 -17.13 0.37 5.89
N PRO A 116 -16.44 -0.31 4.95
CA PRO A 116 -16.94 -1.55 4.37
C PRO A 116 -17.19 -2.54 5.49
N SER A 117 -18.46 -2.77 5.77
CA SER A 117 -18.91 -3.79 6.71
C SER A 117 -18.81 -5.10 5.94
N PHE A 118 -17.62 -5.67 5.99
CA PHE A 118 -17.43 -7.07 5.63
C PHE A 118 -18.24 -7.90 6.64
N PRO A 119 -19.02 -8.90 6.17
CA PRO A 119 -19.86 -9.73 7.02
C PRO A 119 -19.07 -10.51 8.07
#